data_AF-A0A176YLF7-F1
#
_entry.id   AF-A0A176YLF7-F1
#
_cell.length_a   1.000
_cell.length_b   1.000
_cell.length_c   1.000
_cell.angle_alpha   90.00
_cell.angle_beta   90.00
_cell.angle_gamma   90.00
#
_symmetry.space_group_name_H-M   'P 1'
#
loop_
_entity.id
_entity.type
_entity.pdbx_description
1 polymer ?
#
loop_
_entity_poly.entity_id
_entity_poly.type
_entity_poly.pdbx_seq_one_letter_code
_entity_poly.pdbx_strand_id
1 'polypeptide(L)'
;MRLRRPVLAATLVVFASPCFAETSAPIPVNNPPAQQNALIDLLALMSGHCKTLKIAGRTFGCKTVAYAHGDKGRVNFAVAIDDPADDNHVVSFSGENGKRADDNSYELRIDRMLINSKNRPKVDGLPVPAEQTSTGVCRQTGNFAAKQVSDVTCSATDSEGRRYELLFVSDGKPVSVRRIRQSAPSIQDPFK
;
A
#
# COMPACT_ATOMS: atom_id res chain seq x y z
N MET A 1 -1.00 -83.31 56.67
CA MET A 1 -1.88 -82.76 57.71
C MET A 1 -1.81 -81.24 57.66
N ARG A 2 -2.96 -80.58 57.79
CA ARG A 2 -3.19 -79.13 57.62
C ARG A 2 -2.44 -78.29 58.67
N LEU A 3 -2.05 -77.06 58.32
CA LEU A 3 -2.47 -75.78 58.94
C LEU A 3 -1.59 -74.63 58.41
N ARG A 4 -2.17 -73.70 57.64
CA ARG A 4 -2.67 -72.36 58.05
C ARG A 4 -1.56 -71.31 58.28
N ARG A 5 -1.44 -70.42 57.29
CA ARG A 5 -0.77 -69.11 57.36
C ARG A 5 -1.63 -68.10 58.15
N PRO A 6 -1.01 -67.13 58.85
CA PRO A 6 -1.62 -65.85 59.15
C PRO A 6 -1.07 -64.72 58.27
N VAL A 7 -1.88 -63.67 58.20
CA VAL A 7 -1.89 -62.53 57.28
C VAL A 7 -1.04 -61.39 57.84
N LEU A 8 -0.30 -60.69 56.98
CA LEU A 8 0.26 -59.36 57.26
C LEU A 8 -0.22 -58.41 56.17
N ALA A 9 -1.02 -57.42 56.59
CA ALA A 9 -1.56 -56.36 55.74
C ALA A 9 -0.46 -55.33 55.42
N ALA A 10 -0.26 -55.05 54.13
CA ALA A 10 0.60 -53.97 53.66
C ALA A 10 -0.27 -52.84 53.08
N THR A 11 -0.13 -51.65 53.66
CA THR A 11 -0.78 -50.41 53.24
C THR A 11 -0.14 -49.90 51.94
N LEU A 12 -0.94 -49.81 50.87
CA LEU A 12 -0.56 -49.23 49.58
C LEU A 12 -0.67 -47.70 49.66
N VAL A 13 0.47 -47.00 49.60
CA VAL A 13 0.54 -45.55 49.38
C VAL A 13 0.60 -45.31 47.88
N VAL A 14 -0.43 -44.69 47.33
CA VAL A 14 -0.50 -44.27 45.92
C VAL A 14 0.28 -42.98 45.75
N PHE A 15 1.41 -43.03 45.04
CA PHE A 15 2.09 -41.83 44.56
C PHE A 15 1.44 -41.38 43.25
N ALA A 16 0.58 -40.37 43.32
CA ALA A 16 0.16 -39.63 42.14
C ALA A 16 1.33 -38.75 41.66
N SER A 17 1.96 -39.11 40.55
CA SER A 17 2.91 -38.22 39.87
C SER A 17 2.11 -37.13 39.14
N PRO A 18 2.41 -35.84 39.32
CA PRO A 18 1.82 -34.81 38.49
C PRO A 18 2.37 -34.96 37.07
N CYS A 19 1.50 -35.31 36.13
CA CYS A 19 1.82 -35.27 34.71
C CYS A 19 1.90 -33.78 34.32
N PHE A 20 3.11 -33.22 34.29
CA PHE A 20 3.34 -31.94 33.64
C PHE A 20 3.25 -32.19 32.13
N ALA A 21 2.10 -31.89 31.55
CA ALA A 21 2.00 -31.70 30.11
C ALA A 21 2.78 -30.42 29.79
N GLU A 22 4.03 -30.56 29.33
CA GLU A 22 4.75 -29.46 28.70
C GLU A 22 3.94 -29.04 27.46
N THR A 23 3.32 -27.86 27.55
CA THR A 23 2.78 -27.17 26.38
C THR A 23 3.94 -26.95 25.42
N SER A 24 3.98 -27.70 24.32
CA SER A 24 4.92 -27.49 23.23
C SER A 24 4.82 -26.03 22.79
N ALA A 25 5.81 -25.21 23.14
CA ALA A 25 5.87 -23.83 22.67
C ALA A 25 5.93 -23.86 21.14
N PRO A 26 5.09 -23.08 20.45
CA PRO A 26 5.14 -23.01 18.99
C PRO A 26 6.52 -22.51 18.59
N ILE A 27 7.18 -23.25 17.69
CA ILE A 27 8.45 -22.85 17.08
C ILE A 27 8.22 -21.47 16.45
N PRO A 28 9.00 -20.43 16.77
CA PRO A 28 8.88 -19.15 16.10
C PRO A 28 9.32 -19.33 14.64
N VAL A 29 8.34 -19.57 13.77
CA VAL A 29 8.55 -19.54 12.33
C VAL A 29 8.74 -18.06 11.98
N ASN A 30 10.00 -17.65 11.82
CA ASN A 30 10.37 -16.33 11.33
C ASN A 30 10.07 -16.29 9.83
N ASN A 31 8.78 -16.25 9.46
CA ASN A 31 8.40 -15.93 8.09
C ASN A 31 8.92 -14.52 7.81
N PRO A 32 9.67 -14.30 6.71
CA PRO A 32 9.91 -12.96 6.21
C PRO A 32 8.58 -12.23 6.17
N PRO A 33 8.48 -10.96 6.62
CA PRO A 33 7.25 -10.22 6.55
C PRO A 33 6.73 -10.34 5.12
N ALA A 34 5.49 -10.79 4.96
CA ALA A 34 4.89 -10.99 3.66
C ALA A 34 5.14 -9.72 2.84
N GLN A 35 5.98 -9.84 1.81
CA GLN A 35 6.28 -8.74 0.91
C GLN A 35 4.92 -8.26 0.40
N GLN A 36 4.52 -7.06 0.80
CA GLN A 36 3.22 -6.49 0.46
C GLN A 36 3.25 -6.13 -1.03
N ASN A 37 3.24 -7.14 -1.88
CA ASN A 37 3.06 -7.00 -3.31
C ASN A 37 1.57 -6.69 -3.53
N ALA A 38 1.15 -5.49 -3.13
CA ALA A 38 -0.10 -4.94 -3.60
C ALA A 38 0.10 -4.65 -5.09
N LEU A 39 -0.61 -5.38 -5.93
CA LEU A 39 -0.47 -5.28 -7.37
C LEU A 39 -1.49 -4.25 -7.87
N ILE A 40 -1.08 -3.42 -8.83
CA ILE A 40 -2.00 -2.47 -9.47
C ILE A 40 -2.94 -3.28 -10.37
N ASP A 41 -4.26 -3.11 -10.21
CA ASP A 41 -5.28 -3.76 -11.03
C ASP A 41 -5.96 -2.77 -12.01
N LEU A 42 -5.87 -1.47 -11.74
CA LEU A 42 -6.35 -0.39 -12.60
C LEU A 42 -5.39 0.80 -12.56
N LEU A 43 -4.93 1.21 -13.74
CA LEU A 43 -4.10 2.40 -13.95
C LEU A 43 -4.81 3.35 -14.91
N ALA A 44 -4.93 4.61 -14.52
CA ALA A 44 -5.43 5.68 -15.39
C ALA A 44 -4.42 6.82 -15.46
N LEU A 45 -3.95 7.13 -16.67
CA LEU A 45 -2.96 8.16 -16.92
C LEU A 45 -3.62 9.40 -17.54
N MET A 46 -3.45 10.54 -16.88
CA MET A 46 -4.06 11.82 -17.25
C MET A 46 -2.96 12.79 -17.70
N SER A 47 -3.08 13.30 -18.92
CA SER A 47 -2.24 14.38 -19.44
C SER A 47 -2.83 15.74 -19.11
N GLY A 48 -1.97 16.71 -18.84
CA GLY A 48 -2.42 18.06 -18.47
C GLY A 48 -1.28 18.88 -17.89
N HIS A 49 -1.61 19.73 -16.91
CA HIS A 49 -0.63 20.53 -16.20
C HIS A 49 -1.03 20.78 -14.74
N CYS A 50 -0.04 20.98 -13.88
CA CYS A 50 -0.28 21.45 -12.52
C CYS A 50 -0.44 22.98 -12.50
N LYS A 51 -1.63 23.45 -12.11
CA LYS A 51 -1.87 24.86 -11.78
C LYS A 51 -1.26 25.22 -10.42
N THR A 52 -1.33 24.27 -9.49
CA THR A 52 -0.63 24.32 -8.20
C THR A 52 0.02 22.96 -7.95
N LEU A 53 1.30 22.94 -7.63
CA LEU A 53 1.96 21.80 -7.03
C LEU A 53 2.96 22.31 -6.01
N LYS A 54 2.67 22.10 -4.73
CA LYS A 54 3.57 22.46 -3.63
C LYS A 54 3.90 21.23 -2.82
N ILE A 55 5.19 20.93 -2.70
CA ILE A 55 5.70 19.78 -1.96
C ILE A 55 6.62 20.33 -0.87
N ALA A 56 6.20 20.19 0.39
CA ALA A 56 6.93 20.67 1.56
C ALA A 56 7.38 22.15 1.43
N GLY A 57 6.50 23.00 0.91
CA GLY A 57 6.75 24.43 0.74
C GLY A 57 7.46 24.84 -0.55
N ARG A 58 7.94 23.88 -1.37
CA ARG A 58 8.54 24.16 -2.69
C ARG A 58 7.50 24.00 -3.79
N THR A 59 7.44 24.97 -4.71
CA THR A 59 6.53 24.93 -5.86
C THR A 59 7.18 24.23 -7.05
N PHE A 60 6.42 23.40 -7.75
CA PHE A 60 6.87 22.66 -8.93
C PHE A 60 5.84 22.72 -10.07
N GLY A 61 6.27 22.31 -11.26
CA GLY A 61 5.39 21.96 -12.37
C GLY A 61 5.11 20.46 -12.42
N CYS A 62 4.12 20.07 -13.23
CA CYS A 62 3.90 18.69 -13.63
C CYS A 62 3.17 18.66 -14.98
N LYS A 63 3.29 17.56 -15.71
CA LYS A 63 2.56 17.31 -16.97
C LYS A 63 1.60 16.12 -16.90
N THR A 64 1.72 15.30 -15.87
CA THR A 64 1.03 14.02 -15.82
C THR A 64 0.69 13.64 -14.40
N VAL A 65 -0.54 13.16 -14.23
CA VAL A 65 -1.00 12.53 -13.00
C VAL A 65 -1.49 11.13 -13.35
N ALA A 66 -1.09 10.16 -12.55
CA ALA A 66 -1.55 8.79 -12.65
C ALA A 66 -2.43 8.46 -11.45
N TYR A 67 -3.60 7.89 -11.72
CA TYR A 67 -4.40 7.19 -10.73
C TYR A 67 -4.05 5.70 -10.80
N ALA A 68 -3.63 5.12 -9.69
CA ALA A 68 -3.38 3.69 -9.56
C ALA A 68 -4.24 3.13 -8.42
N HIS A 69 -5.09 2.15 -8.75
CA HIS A 69 -5.81 1.34 -7.78
C HIS A 69 -5.07 0.02 -7.62
N GLY A 70 -4.77 -0.33 -6.37
CA GLY A 70 -4.22 -1.62 -6.00
C GLY A 70 -5.33 -2.64 -5.77
N ASP A 71 -5.01 -3.91 -6.01
CA ASP A 71 -5.87 -5.07 -5.79
C ASP A 71 -6.43 -5.17 -4.35
N LYS A 72 -5.73 -4.59 -3.37
CA LYS A 72 -6.16 -4.49 -1.97
C LYS A 72 -6.94 -3.20 -1.64
N GLY A 73 -7.34 -2.42 -2.65
CA GLY A 73 -8.18 -1.22 -2.50
C GLY A 73 -7.43 0.06 -2.13
N ARG A 74 -6.10 0.02 -1.97
CA ARG A 74 -5.28 1.22 -1.79
C ARG A 74 -5.16 1.95 -3.11
N VAL A 75 -5.31 3.27 -3.07
CA VAL A 75 -5.28 4.13 -4.25
C VAL A 75 -4.17 5.16 -4.13
N ASN A 76 -3.54 5.46 -5.25
CA ASN A 76 -2.51 6.48 -5.37
C ASN A 76 -2.88 7.47 -6.48
N PHE A 77 -2.84 8.77 -6.18
CA PHE A 77 -2.67 9.80 -7.19
C PHE A 77 -1.20 10.19 -7.25
N ALA A 78 -0.47 9.62 -8.21
CA ALA A 78 0.95 9.85 -8.42
C ALA A 78 1.16 11.01 -9.41
N VAL A 79 2.00 11.96 -9.02
CA VAL A 79 2.33 13.16 -9.81
C VAL A 79 3.78 13.06 -10.22
N ALA A 80 4.04 13.03 -11.53
CA ALA A 80 5.39 13.16 -12.06
C ALA A 80 5.78 14.63 -12.01
N ILE A 81 6.78 14.96 -11.19
CA ILE A 81 7.19 16.33 -10.93
C ILE A 81 8.18 16.77 -12.00
N ASP A 82 7.96 17.95 -12.58
CA ASP A 82 8.93 18.59 -13.46
C ASP A 82 10.03 19.23 -12.59
N ASP A 83 10.99 18.42 -12.12
CA ASP A 83 12.13 18.85 -11.31
C ASP A 83 13.45 18.73 -12.10
N PRO A 84 14.09 19.85 -12.50
CA PRO A 84 15.36 19.80 -13.24
C PRO A 84 16.53 19.22 -12.41
N ALA A 85 16.40 19.15 -11.08
CA ALA A 85 17.42 18.58 -10.21
C ALA A 85 17.24 17.06 -9.97
N ASP A 86 16.08 16.50 -10.32
CA ASP A 86 15.72 15.12 -10.03
C ASP A 86 14.77 14.55 -11.10
N ASP A 87 15.33 13.75 -12.00
CA ASP A 87 14.64 13.11 -13.11
C ASP A 87 13.70 11.97 -12.69
N ASN A 88 13.69 11.60 -11.40
CA ASN A 88 12.85 10.56 -10.83
C ASN A 88 11.95 11.08 -9.69
N HIS A 89 11.70 12.39 -9.67
CA HIS A 89 10.89 13.03 -8.65
C HIS A 89 9.40 12.76 -8.87
N VAL A 90 8.84 11.88 -8.04
CA VAL A 90 7.41 11.53 -8.07
C VAL A 90 6.86 11.62 -6.66
N VAL A 91 5.72 12.28 -6.51
CA VAL A 91 4.98 12.30 -5.24
C VAL A 91 3.62 11.67 -5.44
N SER A 92 3.24 10.75 -4.56
CA SER A 92 1.92 10.12 -4.58
C SER A 92 1.13 10.44 -3.33
N PHE A 93 -0.11 10.87 -3.52
CA PHE A 93 -1.12 10.98 -2.47
C PHE A 93 -1.80 9.63 -2.34
N SER A 94 -1.55 8.91 -1.24
CA SER A 94 -2.00 7.54 -1.04
C SER A 94 -3.03 7.44 0.07
N GLY A 95 -4.00 6.56 -0.13
CA GLY A 95 -5.04 6.31 0.85
C GLY A 95 -5.79 5.01 0.62
N GLU A 96 -6.54 4.62 1.62
CA GLU A 96 -7.48 3.50 1.55
C GLU A 96 -8.93 4.01 1.52
N ASN A 97 -9.84 3.17 1.04
CA ASN A 97 -11.28 3.41 1.11
C ASN A 97 -11.73 4.67 0.35
N GLY A 98 -11.19 4.86 -0.86
CA GLY A 98 -11.72 5.89 -1.74
C GLY A 98 -13.16 5.61 -2.15
N LYS A 99 -13.92 6.67 -2.35
CA LYS A 99 -15.37 6.62 -2.58
C LYS A 99 -15.73 7.48 -3.77
N ARG A 100 -16.66 6.99 -4.59
CA ARG A 100 -17.36 7.86 -5.55
C ARG A 100 -18.34 8.71 -4.76
N ALA A 101 -18.22 10.02 -4.87
CA ALA A 101 -19.18 10.94 -4.26
C ALA A 101 -20.41 11.10 -5.18
N ASP A 102 -20.23 11.03 -6.50
CA ASP A 102 -21.28 10.92 -7.52
C ASP A 102 -20.70 10.29 -8.81
N ASP A 103 -21.46 10.29 -9.92
CA ASP A 103 -21.06 9.70 -11.21
C ASP A 103 -19.83 10.38 -11.84
N ASN A 104 -19.53 11.61 -11.44
CA ASN A 104 -18.45 12.45 -11.97
C ASN A 104 -17.53 12.96 -10.86
N SER A 105 -17.53 12.36 -9.67
CA SER A 105 -16.63 12.77 -8.61
C SER A 105 -16.15 11.60 -7.76
N TYR A 106 -14.87 11.64 -7.42
CA TYR A 106 -14.22 10.67 -6.57
C TYR A 106 -13.45 11.37 -5.47
N GLU A 107 -13.57 10.87 -4.24
CA GLU A 107 -12.86 11.38 -3.07
C GLU A 107 -12.02 10.26 -2.45
N LEU A 108 -10.76 10.58 -2.15
CA LEU A 108 -9.83 9.70 -1.46
C LEU A 108 -9.35 10.39 -0.19
N ARG A 109 -9.51 9.73 0.96
CA ARG A 109 -8.85 10.16 2.20
C ARG A 109 -7.40 9.71 2.16
N ILE A 110 -6.49 10.63 2.42
CA ILE A 110 -5.04 10.38 2.39
C ILE A 110 -4.60 9.97 3.79
N ASP A 111 -3.84 8.88 3.86
CA ASP A 111 -3.19 8.39 5.09
C ASP A 111 -1.65 8.42 5.00
N ARG A 112 -1.09 8.52 3.79
CA ARG A 112 0.35 8.66 3.57
C ARG A 112 0.69 9.33 2.25
N MET A 113 1.79 10.05 2.26
CA MET A 113 2.47 10.51 1.06
C MET A 113 3.59 9.53 0.71
N LEU A 114 3.75 9.22 -0.57
CA LEU A 114 4.87 8.42 -1.08
C LEU A 114 5.79 9.34 -1.89
N ILE A 115 7.05 9.44 -1.49
CA ILE A 115 8.01 10.38 -2.07
C ILE A 115 9.13 9.59 -2.74
N ASN A 116 9.21 9.68 -4.05
CA ASN A 116 10.27 9.10 -4.84
C ASN A 116 11.23 10.18 -5.35
N SER A 117 12.51 9.82 -5.40
CA SER A 117 13.62 10.65 -5.90
C SER A 117 14.71 9.76 -6.48
N LYS A 118 15.61 10.33 -7.29
CA LYS A 118 16.71 9.58 -7.94
C LYS A 118 17.62 8.80 -6.98
N ASN A 119 17.71 9.25 -5.72
CA ASN A 119 18.59 8.66 -4.69
C ASN A 119 17.88 7.63 -3.81
N ARG A 120 16.62 7.28 -4.07
CA ARG A 120 15.92 6.28 -3.27
C ARG A 120 16.57 4.90 -3.42
N PRO A 121 16.61 4.10 -2.33
CA PRO A 121 17.08 2.72 -2.40
C PRO A 121 16.23 1.93 -3.37
N LYS A 122 16.85 0.94 -4.02
CA LYS A 122 16.20 0.05 -4.97
C LYS A 122 16.12 -1.36 -4.40
N VAL A 123 14.99 -2.02 -4.61
CA VAL A 123 14.79 -3.45 -4.35
C VAL A 123 14.43 -4.09 -5.69
N ASP A 124 15.15 -5.14 -6.08
CA ASP A 124 15.01 -5.79 -7.40
C ASP A 124 15.10 -4.80 -8.58
N GLY A 125 15.94 -3.76 -8.43
CA GLY A 125 16.12 -2.71 -9.43
C GLY A 125 15.04 -1.61 -9.46
N LEU A 126 13.96 -1.76 -8.68
CA LEU A 126 12.86 -0.80 -8.61
C LEU A 126 13.03 0.15 -7.42
N PRO A 127 12.87 1.48 -7.60
CA PRO A 127 12.98 2.43 -6.52
C PRO A 127 11.86 2.24 -5.49
N VAL A 128 12.21 2.27 -4.20
CA VAL A 128 11.25 2.18 -3.10
C VAL A 128 10.95 3.58 -2.59
N PRO A 129 9.72 4.12 -2.74
CA PRO A 129 9.38 5.45 -2.24
C PRO A 129 9.58 5.58 -0.73
N ALA A 130 9.85 6.79 -0.24
CA ALA A 130 9.79 7.10 1.17
C ALA A 130 8.33 7.30 1.57
N GLU A 131 7.86 6.58 2.59
CA GLU A 131 6.53 6.78 3.14
C GLU A 131 6.55 7.87 4.20
N GLN A 132 5.61 8.80 4.11
CA GLN A 132 5.39 9.84 5.12
C GLN A 132 3.94 9.79 5.59
N THR A 133 3.73 9.46 6.86
CA THR A 133 2.41 9.47 7.48
C THR A 133 1.79 10.85 7.34
N SER A 134 0.60 10.92 6.76
CA SER A 134 -0.04 12.18 6.40
C SER A 134 -1.55 12.11 6.55
N THR A 135 -2.19 13.25 6.78
CA THR A 135 -3.65 13.35 6.76
C THR A 135 -4.07 14.33 5.68
N GLY A 136 -5.06 13.94 4.87
CA GLY A 136 -5.52 14.80 3.80
C GLY A 136 -6.68 14.23 2.99
N VAL A 137 -6.97 14.91 1.88
CA VAL A 137 -7.99 14.47 0.92
C VAL A 137 -7.53 14.78 -0.51
N CYS A 138 -7.82 13.86 -1.42
CA CYS A 138 -7.84 14.11 -2.86
C CYS A 138 -9.28 14.08 -3.38
N ARG A 139 -9.59 14.96 -4.32
CA ARG A 139 -10.82 14.95 -5.12
C ARG A 139 -10.47 14.94 -6.59
N GLN A 140 -11.10 14.05 -7.33
CA GLN A 140 -11.01 13.95 -8.77
C GLN A 140 -12.39 14.25 -9.36
N THR A 141 -12.42 15.13 -10.37
CA THR A 141 -13.64 15.54 -11.07
C THR A 141 -13.67 14.95 -12.48
N GLY A 142 -14.79 14.37 -12.88
CA GLY A 142 -14.96 13.57 -14.08
C GLY A 142 -15.05 12.06 -13.81
N ASN A 143 -14.93 11.26 -14.86
CA ASN A 143 -15.21 9.83 -14.84
C ASN A 143 -14.17 9.04 -15.67
N PHE A 144 -13.45 8.12 -15.02
CA PHE A 144 -12.48 7.24 -15.67
C PHE A 144 -13.11 6.27 -16.69
N ALA A 145 -14.33 5.80 -16.48
CA ALA A 145 -15.04 4.95 -17.44
C ALA A 145 -15.40 5.72 -18.71
N ALA A 146 -15.77 6.99 -18.58
CA ALA A 146 -15.95 7.91 -19.71
C ALA A 146 -14.62 8.43 -20.29
N LYS A 147 -13.48 8.09 -19.67
CA LYS A 147 -12.13 8.59 -20.00
C LYS A 147 -12.04 10.12 -19.98
N GLN A 148 -12.88 10.78 -19.20
CA GLN A 148 -12.96 12.24 -19.13
C GLN A 148 -12.72 12.66 -17.69
N VAL A 149 -11.55 13.23 -17.40
CA VAL A 149 -11.23 13.85 -16.11
C VAL A 149 -10.91 15.30 -16.37
N SER A 150 -11.50 16.22 -15.61
CA SER A 150 -11.23 17.65 -15.73
C SER A 150 -10.07 18.07 -14.84
N ASP A 151 -10.07 17.60 -13.59
CA ASP A 151 -9.12 18.03 -12.58
C ASP A 151 -8.92 16.99 -11.48
N VAL A 152 -7.78 17.12 -10.80
CA VAL A 152 -7.46 16.43 -9.56
C VAL A 152 -6.93 17.45 -8.57
N THR A 153 -7.55 17.54 -7.40
CA THR A 153 -7.11 18.38 -6.30
C THR A 153 -6.71 17.52 -5.12
N CYS A 154 -5.59 17.83 -4.48
CA CYS A 154 -5.19 17.15 -3.25
C CYS A 154 -4.63 18.15 -2.24
N SER A 155 -4.89 17.90 -0.97
CA SER A 155 -4.28 18.60 0.15
C SER A 155 -3.98 17.61 1.26
N ALA A 156 -2.72 17.57 1.70
CA ALA A 156 -2.28 16.73 2.80
C ALA A 156 -1.23 17.46 3.66
N THR A 157 -1.19 17.08 4.93
CA THR A 157 -0.17 17.52 5.88
C THR A 157 0.42 16.29 6.56
N ASP A 158 1.74 16.22 6.62
CA ASP A 158 2.43 15.12 7.31
C ASP A 158 2.59 15.38 8.82
N SER A 159 3.15 14.39 9.53
CA SER A 159 3.40 14.48 10.97
C SER A 159 4.40 15.58 11.38
N GLU A 160 5.22 16.07 10.45
CA GLU A 160 6.17 17.16 10.68
C GLU A 160 5.55 18.54 10.37
N GLY A 161 4.27 18.58 9.95
CA GLY A 161 3.58 19.81 9.56
C GLY A 161 3.90 20.29 8.14
N ARG A 162 4.63 19.49 7.34
CA ARG A 162 4.91 19.82 5.94
C ARG A 162 3.64 19.62 5.11
N ARG A 163 3.37 20.59 4.23
CA ARG A 163 2.15 20.62 3.41
C ARG A 163 2.42 20.17 1.98
N TYR A 164 1.46 19.44 1.44
CA TYR A 164 1.44 18.91 0.08
C TYR A 164 0.14 19.35 -0.58
N GLU A 165 0.24 20.11 -1.67
CA GLU A 165 -0.92 20.67 -2.36
C GLU A 165 -0.81 20.38 -3.86
N LEU A 166 -1.92 19.94 -4.45
CA LEU A 166 -2.07 19.67 -5.88
C LEU A 166 -3.35 20.32 -6.39
N LEU A 167 -3.24 21.00 -7.53
CA LEU A 167 -4.33 21.30 -8.45
C LEU A 167 -3.82 20.99 -9.85
N PHE A 168 -4.22 19.84 -10.36
CA PHE A 168 -3.98 19.41 -11.73
C PHE A 168 -5.20 19.72 -12.60
N VAL A 169 -4.96 20.15 -13.83
CA VAL A 169 -5.99 20.40 -14.84
C VAL A 169 -5.63 19.61 -16.10
N SER A 170 -6.59 18.82 -16.58
CA SER A 170 -6.48 18.02 -17.80
C SER A 170 -6.36 18.90 -19.04
N ASP A 171 -5.65 18.40 -20.05
CA ASP A 171 -5.60 19.03 -21.38
C ASP A 171 -6.80 18.68 -22.28
N GLY A 172 -7.79 17.97 -21.72
CA GLY A 172 -9.01 17.56 -22.43
C GLY A 172 -8.83 16.31 -23.29
N LYS A 173 -7.62 15.74 -23.37
CA LYS A 173 -7.40 14.47 -24.06
C LYS A 173 -8.02 13.30 -23.28
N PRO A 174 -8.48 12.25 -23.98
CA PRO A 174 -9.01 11.07 -23.30
C PRO A 174 -7.98 10.43 -22.37
N VAL A 175 -8.40 10.14 -21.13
CA VAL A 175 -7.59 9.45 -20.14
C VAL A 175 -7.24 8.04 -20.61
N SER A 176 -5.97 7.66 -20.53
CA SER A 176 -5.52 6.32 -20.85
C SER A 176 -5.78 5.39 -19.67
N VAL A 177 -6.77 4.50 -19.79
CA VAL A 177 -7.15 3.54 -18.75
C VAL A 177 -6.72 2.13 -19.11
N ARG A 178 -5.99 1.48 -18.21
CA ARG A 178 -5.50 0.10 -18.33
C ARG A 178 -5.94 -0.71 -17.13
N ARG A 179 -6.66 -1.81 -17.38
CA ARG A 179 -6.91 -2.85 -16.38
C ARG A 179 -5.82 -3.90 -16.48
N ILE A 180 -5.16 -4.16 -15.37
CA ILE A 180 -4.09 -5.15 -15.30
C ILE A 180 -4.69 -6.41 -14.71
N ARG A 181 -4.73 -7.48 -15.52
CA ARG A 181 -5.10 -8.81 -15.03
C ARG A 181 -3.83 -9.52 -14.60
N GLN A 182 -3.83 -10.03 -13.37
CA GLN A 182 -2.77 -10.92 -12.94
C GLN A 182 -2.85 -12.21 -13.75
N SER A 183 -1.77 -12.54 -14.47
CA SER A 183 -1.56 -13.86 -15.02
C SER A 183 -0.95 -14.75 -13.95
N ALA A 184 -1.25 -16.06 -13.98
CA ALA A 184 -0.52 -17.02 -13.17
C ALA A 184 0.99 -16.89 -13.44
N PRO A 185 1.85 -17.03 -12.42
CA PRO A 185 3.30 -16.96 -12.61
C PRO A 185 3.73 -17.98 -13.68
N SER A 186 4.27 -17.48 -14.78
CA SER A 186 4.84 -18.27 -15.87
C SER A 186 6.29 -18.58 -15.53
N ILE A 187 6.68 -19.85 -15.61
CA ILE A 187 8.09 -20.30 -15.45
C ILE A 187 8.96 -19.84 -16.65
N GLN A 188 8.33 -19.43 -17.75
CA GLN A 188 9.03 -18.84 -18.89
C GLN A 188 9.17 -17.34 -18.66
N ASP A 189 10.42 -16.91 -18.46
CA ASP A 189 10.82 -15.51 -18.52
C ASP A 189 10.61 -14.99 -19.96
N PRO A 190 9.67 -14.06 -20.21
CA PRO A 190 9.40 -13.55 -21.54
C PRO A 190 10.47 -12.56 -22.04
N PHE A 191 11.47 -12.23 -21.22
CA PHE A 191 12.56 -11.30 -21.54
C PHE A 191 13.90 -11.99 -21.80
N LYS A 192 13.90 -13.30 -22.00
CA LYS A 192 15.08 -14.10 -22.30
C LYS A 192 15.22 -14.44 -23.79
#